data_AF-A0A502CX19-F1
#
_entry.id   AF-A0A502CX19-F1
#
_cell.length_a   1.000
_cell.length_b   1.000
_cell.length_c   1.000
_cell.angle_alpha   90.00
_cell.angle_beta   90.00
_cell.angle_gamma   90.00
#
_symmetry.space_group_name_H-M   'P 1'
#
loop_
_entity.id
_entity.type
_entity.pdbx_description
1 polymer ?
#
loop_
_entity_poly.entity_id
_entity_poly.type
_entity_poly.pdbx_seq_one_letter_code
_entity_poly.pdbx_strand_id
1 'polypeptide(L)'
;MSAKSDRQAPREAVVKYHENQLASLQERVGAALERFRSGELDAFEVDQVLFQYSRAAKELWKLCNFGDPEFAADLVRERPIVDWWERGAPRQR
;
A
#
# COMPACT_ATOMS: atom_id res chain seq x y z
N MET A 1 -20.64 -20.10 -19.63
CA MET A 1 -19.44 -19.37 -19.18
C MET A 1 -19.87 -18.18 -18.29
N SER A 2 -20.30 -18.40 -17.04
CA SER A 2 -21.03 -17.32 -16.33
C SER A 2 -20.67 -17.07 -14.86
N ALA A 3 -20.09 -18.02 -14.13
CA ALA A 3 -19.74 -17.81 -12.71
C ALA A 3 -18.23 -17.56 -12.46
N LYS A 4 -17.36 -18.01 -13.37
CA LYS A 4 -15.90 -17.78 -13.27
C LYS A 4 -15.54 -16.35 -13.66
N SER A 5 -16.17 -15.81 -14.70
CA SER A 5 -15.92 -14.44 -15.16
C SER A 5 -16.37 -13.40 -14.12
N ASP A 6 -17.50 -13.68 -13.45
CA ASP A 6 -18.08 -12.77 -12.45
C ASP A 6 -17.22 -12.67 -11.17
N ARG A 7 -16.57 -13.77 -10.77
CA ARG A 7 -15.62 -13.79 -9.64
C ARG A 7 -14.22 -13.29 -9.99
N GLN A 8 -13.92 -13.13 -11.28
CA GLN A 8 -12.62 -12.71 -11.74
C GLN A 8 -12.49 -11.18 -11.68
N ALA A 9 -13.54 -10.45 -12.05
CA ALA A 9 -13.54 -8.99 -12.05
C ALA A 9 -13.31 -8.35 -10.65
N PRO A 10 -13.92 -8.83 -9.54
CA PRO A 10 -13.64 -8.33 -8.19
C PRO A 10 -12.17 -8.51 -7.80
N ARG A 11 -11.58 -9.67 -8.11
CA ARG A 11 -10.17 -9.96 -7.79
C ARG A 11 -9.23 -9.07 -8.58
N GLU A 12 -9.48 -8.88 -9.87
CA GLU A 12 -8.67 -8.00 -10.72
C GLU A 12 -8.71 -6.55 -10.23
N ALA A 13 -9.86 -6.07 -9.75
CA ALA A 13 -9.98 -4.74 -9.16
C ALA A 13 -9.09 -4.58 -7.91
N VAL A 14 -9.10 -5.57 -7.01
CA VAL A 14 -8.26 -5.57 -5.80
C VAL A 14 -6.78 -5.66 -6.15
N VAL A 15 -6.39 -6.51 -7.10
CA VAL A 15 -4.99 -6.64 -7.56
C VAL A 15 -4.49 -5.33 -8.14
N LYS A 16 -5.24 -4.73 -9.08
CA LYS A 16 -4.87 -3.44 -9.69
C LYS A 16 -4.76 -2.33 -8.65
N TYR A 17 -5.67 -2.31 -7.67
CA TYR A 17 -5.59 -1.37 -6.56
C TYR A 17 -4.32 -1.58 -5.74
N HIS A 18 -4.02 -2.83 -5.35
CA HIS A 18 -2.84 -3.17 -4.58
C HIS A 18 -1.55 -2.78 -5.30
N GLU A 19 -1.41 -3.12 -6.58
CA GLU A 19 -0.24 -2.78 -7.40
C GLU A 19 -0.01 -1.26 -7.47
N ASN A 20 -1.06 -0.49 -7.76
CA ASN A 20 -0.96 0.97 -7.84
C ASN A 20 -0.53 1.59 -6.51
N GLN A 21 -1.18 1.19 -5.40
CA GLN A 21 -0.86 1.76 -4.09
C GLN A 21 0.52 1.33 -3.60
N LEU A 22 0.92 0.08 -3.87
CA LEU A 22 2.25 -0.41 -3.49
C LEU A 22 3.36 0.30 -4.29
N ALA A 23 3.14 0.58 -5.58
CA ALA A 23 4.07 1.34 -6.40
C ALA A 23 4.33 2.74 -5.80
N SER A 24 3.27 3.47 -5.41
CA SER A 24 3.43 4.78 -4.75
C SER A 24 4.17 4.71 -3.41
N LEU A 25 4.02 3.62 -2.65
CA LEU A 25 4.80 3.38 -1.44
C LEU A 25 6.28 3.08 -1.74
N GLN A 26 6.55 2.29 -2.78
CA GLN A 26 7.89 1.95 -3.23
C GLN A 26 8.64 3.16 -3.82
N GLU A 27 7.95 4.07 -4.52
CA GLU A 27 8.53 5.33 -5.00
C GLU A 27 9.09 6.17 -3.86
N ARG A 28 8.39 6.25 -2.72
CA ARG A 28 8.86 6.96 -1.52
C ARG A 28 10.11 6.32 -0.93
N VAL A 29 10.18 4.99 -0.90
CA VAL A 29 11.38 4.25 -0.47
C VAL A 29 12.54 4.51 -1.42
N GLY A 30 12.31 4.44 -2.73
CA GLY A 30 13.32 4.75 -3.74
C GLY A 30 13.89 6.16 -3.57
N ALA A 31 13.03 7.17 -3.41
CA ALA A 31 13.47 8.53 -3.15
C ALA A 31 14.31 8.66 -1.87
N ALA A 32 13.94 7.96 -0.79
CA ALA A 32 14.71 8.00 0.46
C ALA A 32 16.07 7.28 0.34
N LEU A 33 16.13 6.15 -0.35
CA LEU A 33 17.39 5.44 -0.60
C LEU A 33 18.35 6.29 -1.44
N GLU A 34 17.81 7.06 -2.39
CA GLU A 34 18.59 7.94 -3.26
C GLU A 34 19.18 9.09 -2.45
N ARG A 35 18.37 9.69 -1.57
CA ARG A 35 18.80 10.73 -0.64
C ARG A 35 19.84 10.21 0.36
N PHE A 36 19.65 9.01 0.90
CA PHE A 36 20.65 8.34 1.74
C PHE A 36 21.97 8.14 0.99
N ARG A 37 21.95 7.64 -0.25
CA ARG A 37 23.17 7.47 -1.07
C ARG A 37 23.87 8.80 -1.38
N SER A 38 23.13 9.89 -1.48
CA SER A 38 23.69 11.24 -1.64
C SER A 38 24.20 11.88 -0.34
N GLY A 39 23.95 11.27 0.82
CA GLY A 39 24.29 11.81 2.13
C GLY A 39 23.30 12.83 2.69
N GLU A 40 22.13 13.02 2.05
CA GLU A 40 21.07 13.91 2.51
C GLU A 40 20.25 13.33 3.68
N LEU A 41 20.14 12.00 3.76
CA LEU A 41 19.53 11.32 4.90
C LEU A 41 20.61 10.54 5.64
N ASP A 42 20.53 10.52 6.96
CA ASP A 42 21.32 9.62 7.78
C ASP A 42 20.71 8.21 7.87
N ALA A 43 21.41 7.30 8.55
CA ALA A 43 21.00 5.91 8.70
C ALA A 43 19.70 5.74 9.50
N PHE A 44 19.41 6.61 10.47
CA PHE A 44 18.18 6.57 11.25
C PHE A 44 17.00 7.13 10.48
N GLU A 45 17.21 8.19 9.70
CA GLU A 45 16.18 8.80 8.87
C GLU A 45 15.72 7.83 7.76
N VAL A 46 16.64 7.15 7.07
CA VAL A 46 16.26 6.15 6.07
C VAL A 46 15.58 4.93 6.71
N ASP A 47 16.03 4.50 7.89
CA ASP A 47 15.39 3.40 8.63
C ASP A 47 13.97 3.76 9.06
N GLN A 48 13.73 5.01 9.46
CA GLN A 48 12.38 5.50 9.78
C GLN A 48 11.45 5.45 8.56
N VAL A 49 11.94 5.80 7.37
CA VAL A 49 11.17 5.67 6.12
C VAL A 49 10.84 4.20 5.84
N LEU A 50 11.82 3.30 5.94
CA LEU A 50 11.60 1.86 5.72
C LEU A 50 10.62 1.28 6.73
N PHE A 51 10.69 1.73 7.99
CA PHE A 51 9.75 1.34 9.04
C PHE A 51 8.33 1.82 8.73
N GLN A 52 8.15 3.08 8.34
CA GLN A 52 6.83 3.60 7.95
C GLN A 52 6.28 2.90 6.70
N TYR A 53 7.12 2.61 5.70
CA TYR A 53 6.76 1.80 4.53
C TYR A 53 6.23 0.43 4.94
N SER A 54 6.93 -0.29 5.84
CA SER A 54 6.51 -1.63 6.28
C SER A 54 5.12 -1.62 6.92
N ARG A 55 4.80 -0.55 7.66
CA ARG A 55 3.49 -0.35 8.31
C ARG A 55 2.42 0.03 7.30
N ALA A 56 2.74 0.93 6.36
CA ALA A 56 1.84 1.32 5.28
C ALA A 56 1.44 0.12 4.41
N ALA A 57 2.44 -0.65 3.95
CA ALA A 57 2.24 -1.85 3.14
C ALA A 57 1.43 -2.92 3.89
N LYS A 58 1.63 -3.05 5.22
CA LYS A 58 0.82 -3.94 6.06
C LYS A 58 -0.65 -3.52 6.11
N GLU A 59 -0.94 -2.23 6.28
CA GLU A 59 -2.33 -1.75 6.30
C GLU A 59 -2.99 -1.90 4.92
N LEU A 60 -2.25 -1.65 3.82
CA LEU A 60 -2.72 -1.91 2.46
C LEU A 60 -3.06 -3.40 2.27
N TRP A 61 -2.14 -4.29 2.67
CA TRP A 61 -2.36 -5.73 2.58
C TRP A 61 -3.61 -6.18 3.33
N LYS A 62 -3.83 -5.67 4.55
CA LYS A 62 -5.02 -5.99 5.35
C LYS A 62 -6.30 -5.65 4.61
N LEU A 63 -6.38 -4.48 3.96
CA LEU A 63 -7.57 -4.06 3.25
C LEU A 63 -7.80 -4.92 2.00
N CYS A 64 -6.76 -5.17 1.21
CA CYS A 64 -6.86 -5.99 0.00
C CYS A 64 -7.21 -7.45 0.29
N ASN A 65 -6.97 -7.93 1.51
CA ASN A 65 -7.26 -9.29 1.94
C ASN A 65 -8.37 -9.34 3.01
N PHE A 66 -9.16 -8.27 3.15
CA PHE A 66 -10.22 -8.20 4.15
C PHE A 66 -11.49 -8.89 3.66
N GLY A 67 -11.97 -9.89 4.41
CA GLY A 67 -13.20 -10.61 4.07
C GLY A 67 -13.05 -11.46 2.81
N ASP A 68 -14.12 -11.58 2.04
CA ASP A 68 -14.09 -12.24 0.73
C ASP A 68 -13.66 -11.24 -0.38
N PRO A 69 -13.28 -11.73 -1.58
CA PRO A 69 -12.82 -10.88 -2.67
C PRO A 69 -13.86 -9.88 -3.20
N GLU A 70 -15.16 -10.15 -3.07
CA GLU A 70 -16.23 -9.26 -3.51
C GLU A 70 -16.35 -8.09 -2.55
N PHE A 71 -16.32 -8.36 -1.24
CA PHE A 71 -16.30 -7.34 -0.20
C PHE A 71 -15.04 -6.46 -0.24
N ALA A 72 -13.86 -7.07 -0.43
CA ALA A 72 -12.62 -6.31 -0.60
C ALA A 72 -12.68 -5.42 -1.85
N ALA A 73 -13.28 -5.91 -2.95
CA ALA A 73 -13.45 -5.15 -4.19
C ALA A 73 -14.42 -3.98 -4.02
N ASP A 74 -15.48 -4.14 -3.23
CA ASP A 74 -16.41 -3.05 -2.89
C ASP A 74 -15.69 -2.01 -2.01
N LEU A 75 -14.94 -2.44 -0.99
CA LEU A 75 -14.15 -1.55 -0.14
C LEU A 75 -13.16 -0.69 -0.93
N VAL A 76 -12.38 -1.27 -1.86
CA VAL A 76 -11.42 -0.50 -2.67
C VAL A 76 -12.11 0.44 -3.68
N ARG A 77 -13.35 0.13 -4.09
CA ARG A 77 -14.15 0.99 -4.98
C ARG A 77 -14.82 2.15 -4.23
N GLU A 78 -15.31 1.90 -3.01
CA GLU A 78 -16.07 2.86 -2.22
C GLU A 78 -15.19 3.77 -1.35
N ARG A 79 -13.96 3.35 -1.01
CA ARG A 79 -13.02 4.17 -0.25
C ARG A 79 -12.30 5.16 -1.17
N PRO A 80 -12.51 6.49 -1.03
CA PRO A 80 -11.67 7.47 -1.72
C PRO A 80 -10.23 7.40 -1.19
N ILE A 81 -9.30 7.94 -1.99
CA ILE A 81 -7.85 8.02 -1.80
C ILE A 81 -7.43 7.82 -0.33
N VAL A 82 -6.98 6.61 -0.01
CA VAL A 82 -6.38 6.29 1.29
C VAL A 82 -4.92 6.67 1.21
N ASP A 83 -4.49 7.63 2.02
CA ASP A 83 -3.06 7.88 2.19
C ASP A 83 -2.47 6.75 3.06
N TRP A 84 -1.98 5.72 2.38
CA TRP A 84 -1.35 4.57 3.04
C TRP A 84 -0.08 4.96 3.78
N TRP A 85 0.63 6.01 3.34
CA TRP A 85 1.82 6.50 3.99
C TRP A 85 1.48 7.04 5.39
N GLU A 86 0.49 7.93 5.46
CA GLU A 86 -0.03 8.46 6.72
C GLU A 86 -0.64 7.36 7.59
N ARG A 87 -1.35 6.39 6.99
CA ARG A 87 -1.90 5.25 7.73
C ARG A 87 -0.82 4.40 8.39
N GLY A 88 0.35 4.32 7.77
CA GLY A 88 1.55 3.65 8.26
C GLY A 88 2.35 4.46 9.29
N ALA A 89 2.05 5.74 9.50
CA ALA A 89 2.85 6.62 10.35
C ALA A 89 3.03 6.05 11.77
N PRO A 90 4.24 6.13 12.34
CA PRO A 90 4.45 5.82 13.74
C PRO A 90 3.63 6.80 14.60
N ARG A 91 3.01 6.29 15.67
CA ARG A 91 2.36 7.16 16.65
C ARG A 91 3.44 7.97 17.36
N GLN A 92 3.33 9.29 17.33
CA GLN A 92 4.15 10.14 18.20
C GLN A 92 3.78 9.82 19.65
N ARG A 93 4.79 9.62 20.48
CA ARG A 93 4.65 9.36 21.92
C ARG A 93 4.70 10.67 22.68
#